data_AF-A0A8D8NZ98-F1
#
_entry.id   AF-A0A8D8NZ98-F1
#
_cell.length_a   1.000
_cell.length_b   1.000
_cell.length_c   1.000
_cell.angle_alpha   90.00
_cell.angle_beta   90.00
_cell.angle_gamma   90.00
#
_symmetry.space_group_name_H-M   'P 1'
#
loop_
_entity.id
_entity.type
_entity.pdbx_description
1 polymer ?
#
loop_
_entity_poly.entity_id
_entity_poly.type
_entity_poly.pdbx_seq_one_letter_code
_entity_poly.pdbx_strand_id
1 'polypeptide(L)'
;TPQLLMLSGVGPKEQLEKVGIPVIQDLPVGKVLYDHIYFTGLTFRTNTQHLTLNVDRLLTLSAISQYLQGNGTLTIPGGVEVLGFINTLNTSRDAVPDIELIFVNGSTGSDHGSGI
;
A
#
# COMPACT_ATOMS: atom_id res chain seq x y z
N THR A 1 11.74 3.08 -15.86
CA THR A 1 10.41 3.71 -15.99
C THR A 1 10.09 3.96 -17.46
N PRO A 2 8.82 4.09 -17.88
CA PRO A 2 8.46 4.44 -19.25
C PRO A 2 9.04 5.78 -19.73
N GLN A 3 9.24 6.74 -18.81
CA GLN A 3 9.82 8.05 -19.15
C GLN A 3 11.25 7.94 -19.69
N LEU A 4 12.09 7.10 -19.09
CA LEU A 4 13.46 6.90 -19.57
C LEU A 4 13.47 6.38 -21.02
N LEU A 5 12.59 5.42 -21.34
CA LEU A 5 12.46 4.90 -22.71
C LEU A 5 11.98 5.99 -23.68
N MET A 6 10.97 6.77 -23.30
CA MET A 6 10.46 7.85 -24.15
C MET A 6 11.52 8.94 -24.38
N LEU A 7 12.29 9.32 -23.37
CA LEU A 7 13.40 10.28 -23.50
C LEU A 7 14.55 9.74 -24.38
N SER A 8 14.71 8.42 -24.43
CA SER A 8 15.66 7.75 -25.32
C SER A 8 15.11 7.50 -26.73
N GLY A 9 13.94 8.03 -27.09
CA GLY A 9 13.35 7.86 -28.43
C GLY A 9 12.61 6.53 -28.65
N VAL A 10 12.28 5.81 -27.58
CA VAL A 10 11.51 4.55 -27.61
C VAL A 10 10.13 4.76 -26.97
N GLY A 11 9.09 4.89 -27.78
CA GLY A 11 7.74 5.24 -27.32
C GLY A 11 6.80 5.64 -28.46
N PRO A 12 5.57 6.08 -28.17
CA PRO A 12 4.58 6.35 -29.21
C PRO A 12 5.04 7.48 -30.13
N LYS A 13 5.17 7.20 -31.43
CA LYS A 13 5.74 8.12 -32.44
C LYS A 13 5.13 9.52 -32.35
N GLU A 14 3.80 9.62 -32.36
CA GLU A 14 3.10 10.92 -32.27
C GLU A 14 3.44 11.71 -30.99
N GLN A 15 3.70 11.03 -29.86
CA GLN A 15 4.05 11.71 -28.62
C GLN A 15 5.51 12.19 -28.65
N LEU A 16 6.42 11.40 -29.21
CA LEU A 16 7.83 11.74 -29.34
C LEU A 16 8.03 12.91 -30.33
N GLU A 17 7.37 12.86 -31.48
CA GLU A 17 7.44 13.91 -32.51
C GLU A 17 6.90 15.25 -32.00
N LYS A 18 5.82 15.24 -31.19
CA LYS A 18 5.23 16.45 -30.58
C LYS A 18 6.21 17.23 -29.71
N VAL A 19 7.19 16.56 -29.11
CA VAL A 19 8.18 17.18 -28.22
C VAL A 19 9.59 17.21 -28.82
N GLY A 20 9.72 16.91 -30.12
CA GLY A 20 10.99 16.99 -30.84
C GLY A 20 12.00 15.90 -30.50
N ILE A 21 11.56 14.76 -29.95
CA ILE A 21 12.44 13.62 -29.68
C ILE A 21 12.54 12.75 -30.94
N PRO A 22 13.76 12.45 -31.44
CA PRO A 22 13.95 11.52 -32.55
C PRO A 22 13.39 10.12 -32.21
N VAL A 23 12.58 9.58 -33.12
CA VAL A 23 11.97 8.26 -32.93
C VAL A 23 12.97 7.18 -33.33
N ILE A 24 13.50 6.46 -32.35
CA ILE A 24 14.30 5.24 -32.56
C ILE A 24 13.37 4.05 -32.79
N GLN A 25 12.31 3.94 -31.98
CA GLN A 25 11.37 2.83 -32.06
C GLN A 25 9.97 3.27 -31.61
N ASP A 26 8.97 3.05 -32.48
CA ASP A 26 7.55 3.30 -32.17
C ASP A 26 6.96 2.12 -31.39
N LEU A 27 6.64 2.33 -30.11
CA LEU A 27 6.07 1.34 -29.20
C LEU A 27 5.05 1.98 -28.25
N PRO A 28 4.05 1.24 -27.75
CA PRO A 28 3.03 1.75 -26.82
C PRO A 28 3.55 1.92 -25.37
N VAL A 29 4.75 2.48 -25.20
CA VAL A 29 5.38 2.74 -23.90
C VAL A 29 4.52 3.70 -23.09
N GLY A 30 4.24 3.33 -21.83
CA GLY A 30 3.49 4.18 -20.88
C GLY A 30 1.99 4.27 -21.15
N LYS A 31 1.43 3.47 -22.06
CA LYS A 31 -0.02 3.48 -22.36
C LYS A 31 -0.89 2.78 -21.31
N VAL A 32 -0.33 1.83 -20.57
CA VAL A 32 -1.04 1.06 -19.54
C VAL A 32 -0.26 1.12 -18.25
N LEU A 33 -0.96 1.49 -17.17
CA LEU A 33 -0.48 1.41 -15.79
C LEU A 33 -1.44 0.48 -15.05
N TYR A 34 -0.89 -0.57 -14.48
CA TYR A 34 -1.61 -1.40 -13.52
C TYR A 34 -1.29 -0.92 -12.12
N ASP A 35 -2.32 -0.89 -11.29
CA ASP A 35 -2.23 -0.60 -9.86
C ASP A 35 -3.13 -1.58 -9.11
N HIS A 36 -2.93 -1.70 -7.81
CA HIS A 36 -3.79 -2.48 -6.94
C HIS A 36 -4.92 -1.59 -6.40
N ILE A 37 -6.16 -1.94 -6.73
CA ILE A 37 -7.32 -1.27 -6.13
C ILE A 37 -7.40 -1.67 -4.66
N TYR A 38 -7.39 -0.68 -3.77
CA TYR A 38 -7.39 -0.88 -2.34
C TYR A 38 -8.71 -0.39 -1.71
N PHE A 39 -9.23 -1.14 -0.74
CA PHE A 39 -10.44 -0.80 0.00
C PHE A 39 -10.20 -0.88 1.51
N THR A 40 -10.33 0.26 2.20
CA THR A 40 -10.09 0.40 3.65
C THR A 40 -11.34 0.22 4.51
N GLY A 41 -12.52 0.05 3.91
CA GLY A 41 -13.80 0.19 4.62
C GLY A 41 -14.18 -0.98 5.53
N LEU A 42 -13.39 -2.07 5.57
CA LEU A 42 -13.67 -3.22 6.44
C LEU A 42 -13.08 -3.01 7.84
N THR A 43 -13.82 -2.31 8.68
CA THR A 43 -13.48 -2.13 10.11
C THR A 43 -14.42 -2.95 10.98
N PHE A 44 -13.85 -3.72 11.91
CA PHE A 44 -14.60 -4.54 12.86
C PHE A 44 -14.38 -4.04 14.29
N ARG A 45 -15.46 -3.92 15.05
CA ARG A 45 -15.37 -3.66 16.49
C ARG A 45 -15.10 -4.96 17.22
N THR A 46 -14.01 -5.02 17.98
CA THR A 46 -13.71 -6.15 18.86
C THR A 46 -14.21 -5.88 20.28
N ASN A 47 -14.41 -6.93 21.07
CA ASN A 47 -14.76 -6.83 22.49
C ASN A 47 -13.52 -6.67 23.40
N THR A 48 -12.32 -6.86 22.85
CA THR A 48 -11.06 -6.71 23.56
C THR A 48 -10.60 -5.25 23.48
N GLN A 49 -10.37 -4.65 24.64
CA GLN A 49 -9.88 -3.28 24.73
C GLN A 49 -8.38 -3.21 24.42
N HIS A 50 -7.92 -2.07 23.93
CA HIS A 50 -6.49 -1.73 23.73
C HIS A 50 -5.75 -2.53 22.64
N LEU A 51 -6.46 -3.19 21.73
CA LEU A 51 -5.87 -3.77 20.51
C LEU A 51 -5.60 -2.73 19.42
N THR A 52 -6.46 -1.72 19.32
CA THR A 52 -6.36 -0.69 18.31
C THR A 52 -5.22 0.28 18.63
N LEU A 53 -4.37 0.53 17.64
CA LEU A 53 -3.43 1.63 17.65
C LEU A 53 -4.19 2.94 17.62
N ASN A 54 -4.01 3.69 18.68
CA ASN A 54 -4.51 5.04 18.81
C ASN A 54 -3.30 5.95 18.96
N VAL A 55 -3.25 7.00 18.14
CA VAL A 55 -2.10 7.90 18.05
C VAL A 55 -1.79 8.56 19.39
N ASP A 56 -2.81 8.90 20.18
CA ASP A 56 -2.65 9.51 21.51
C ASP A 56 -1.88 8.60 22.49
N ARG A 57 -1.88 7.28 22.26
CA ARG A 57 -1.14 6.30 23.08
C ARG A 57 0.27 6.01 22.56
N LEU A 58 0.51 6.23 21.26
CA LEU A 58 1.79 5.93 20.63
C LEU A 58 2.85 6.99 20.92
N LEU A 59 2.45 8.25 21.10
CA LEU A 59 3.38 9.38 21.25
C LEU A 59 3.56 9.83 22.70
N THR A 60 3.68 8.88 23.64
CA THR A 60 3.91 9.17 25.06
C THR A 60 5.36 8.90 25.47
N LEU A 61 5.88 9.63 26.46
CA LEU A 61 7.22 9.38 27.02
C LEU A 61 7.38 7.95 27.53
N SER A 62 6.32 7.37 28.09
CA SER A 62 6.29 5.96 28.51
C SER A 62 6.38 4.99 27.33
N ALA A 63 5.75 5.29 26.20
CA ALA A 63 5.85 4.46 25.00
C ALA A 63 7.28 4.50 24.43
N ILE A 64 7.89 5.70 24.39
CA ILE A 64 9.29 5.87 23.98
C ILE A 64 10.24 5.11 24.91
N SER A 65 10.07 5.23 26.23
CA SER A 65 10.91 4.49 27.19
C SER A 65 10.79 2.97 27.03
N GLN A 66 9.59 2.44 26.79
CA GLN A 66 9.39 1.02 26.52
C GLN A 66 10.07 0.59 25.22
N TYR A 67 9.95 1.40 24.17
CA TYR A 67 10.59 1.15 22.88
C TYR A 67 12.10 1.04 23.00
N LEU A 68 12.73 1.95 23.74
CA LEU A 68 14.17 1.91 24.01
C LEU A 68 14.61 0.65 24.78
N GLN A 69 13.69 0.00 25.50
CA GLN A 69 13.90 -1.28 26.16
C GLN A 69 13.55 -2.48 25.27
N GLY A 70 13.22 -2.25 24.00
CA GLY A 70 12.81 -3.28 23.05
C GLY A 70 11.39 -3.79 23.24
N ASN A 71 10.53 -3.04 23.95
CA ASN A 71 9.14 -3.43 24.26
C ASN A 71 8.13 -2.32 23.91
N GLY A 72 6.85 -2.61 24.04
CA GLY A 72 5.75 -1.65 23.88
C GLY A 72 5.27 -1.50 22.44
N THR A 73 4.20 -0.74 22.26
CA THR A 73 3.48 -0.63 20.98
C THR A 73 4.29 0.03 19.86
N LEU A 74 5.36 0.77 20.15
CA LEU A 74 6.22 1.35 19.12
C LEU A 74 7.15 0.33 18.45
N THR A 75 7.23 -0.90 18.96
CA THR A 75 8.00 -1.97 18.29
C THR A 75 7.24 -2.64 17.15
N ILE A 76 5.93 -2.39 17.05
CA ILE A 76 5.12 -2.92 15.95
C ILE A 76 5.49 -2.20 14.64
N PRO A 77 5.41 -2.89 13.49
CA PRO A 77 5.80 -2.33 12.19
C PRO A 77 4.86 -1.22 11.65
N GLY A 78 3.95 -0.70 12.46
CA GLY A 78 3.22 0.54 12.17
C GLY A 78 2.03 0.41 11.23
N GLY A 79 1.45 -0.78 11.06
CA GLY A 79 0.19 -0.89 10.33
C GLY A 79 -0.20 -2.31 10.00
N VAL A 80 0.58 -2.99 9.14
CA VAL A 80 0.23 -4.33 8.65
C VAL A 80 0.83 -5.40 9.54
N GLU A 81 -0.03 -6.14 10.23
CA GLU A 81 0.39 -7.25 11.10
C GLU A 81 0.28 -8.61 10.41
N VAL A 82 -0.69 -8.75 9.51
CA VAL A 82 -0.95 -10.00 8.79
C VAL A 82 -1.32 -9.69 7.33
N LEU A 83 -0.80 -10.52 6.43
CA LEU A 83 -1.22 -10.56 5.03
C LEU A 83 -1.91 -11.89 4.76
N GLY A 84 -3.05 -11.82 4.06
CA GLY A 84 -3.76 -12.99 3.56
C GLY A 84 -3.95 -12.88 2.05
N PHE A 85 -3.79 -13.99 1.33
CA PHE A 85 -4.03 -14.03 -0.11
C PHE A 85 -5.12 -15.06 -0.36
N ILE A 86 -6.16 -14.66 -1.07
CA ILE A 86 -7.26 -15.54 -1.44
C ILE A 86 -7.43 -15.56 -2.96
N ASN A 87 -7.99 -16.65 -3.45
CA ASN A 87 -8.45 -16.77 -4.82
C ASN A 87 -9.97 -17.02 -4.80
N THR A 88 -10.74 -16.12 -5.41
CA THR A 88 -12.20 -16.18 -5.45
C THR A 88 -12.74 -16.99 -6.63
N LEU A 89 -11.94 -17.19 -7.68
CA LEU A 89 -12.39 -17.71 -8.98
C LEU A 89 -11.90 -19.14 -9.30
N ASN A 90 -10.95 -19.70 -8.53
CA ASN A 90 -10.36 -21.02 -8.82
C ASN A 90 -9.83 -21.71 -7.55
N THR A 91 -10.35 -22.90 -7.23
CA THR A 91 -9.99 -23.69 -6.05
C THR A 91 -8.79 -24.64 -6.28
N SER A 92 -8.16 -24.61 -7.45
CA SER A 92 -6.97 -25.41 -7.70
C SER A 92 -5.78 -24.92 -6.87
N ARG A 93 -4.95 -25.85 -6.37
CA ARG A 93 -3.80 -25.55 -5.51
C ARG A 93 -2.77 -24.59 -6.13
N ASP A 94 -2.73 -24.49 -7.46
CA ASP A 94 -1.79 -23.66 -8.22
C ASP A 94 -2.38 -22.32 -8.69
N ALA A 95 -3.56 -21.93 -8.18
CA ALA A 95 -4.22 -20.71 -8.61
C ALA A 95 -3.55 -19.45 -8.01
N VAL A 96 -3.23 -18.47 -8.87
CA VAL A 96 -2.68 -17.16 -8.45
C VAL A 96 -3.75 -16.39 -7.67
N PRO A 97 -3.44 -15.79 -6.51
CA PRO A 97 -4.43 -15.04 -5.74
C PRO A 97 -4.97 -13.83 -6.52
N ASP A 98 -6.25 -13.53 -6.34
CA ASP A 98 -6.93 -12.39 -6.94
C ASP A 98 -7.26 -11.28 -5.94
N ILE A 99 -7.16 -11.56 -4.63
CA ILE A 99 -7.36 -10.59 -3.55
C ILE A 99 -6.25 -10.73 -2.49
N GLU A 100 -5.69 -9.59 -2.10
CA GLU A 100 -4.83 -9.42 -0.93
C GLU A 100 -5.63 -8.78 0.21
N LEU A 101 -5.59 -9.43 1.37
CA LEU A 101 -6.15 -8.94 2.63
C LEU A 101 -5.00 -8.40 3.48
N ILE A 102 -5.09 -7.11 3.80
CA ILE A 102 -4.12 -6.40 4.64
C ILE A 102 -4.77 -6.17 6.00
N PHE A 103 -4.32 -6.89 7.02
CA PHE A 103 -4.85 -6.74 8.37
C PHE A 103 -4.05 -5.69 9.13
N VAL A 104 -4.76 -4.66 9.54
CA VAL A 104 -4.21 -3.56 10.33
C VAL A 104 -4.90 -3.45 11.67
N ASN A 105 -4.13 -3.14 12.71
CA ASN A 105 -4.60 -2.91 14.07
C ASN A 105 -5.02 -1.44 14.25
N GLY A 106 -5.82 -0.92 13.33
CA GLY A 106 -6.22 0.48 13.27
C GLY A 106 -7.38 0.69 12.31
N SER A 107 -8.01 1.85 12.41
CA SER A 107 -9.07 2.31 11.50
C SER A 107 -9.13 3.84 11.51
N THR A 108 -9.79 4.44 10.52
CA THR A 108 -10.04 5.89 10.50
C THR A 108 -10.92 6.38 11.65
N GLY A 109 -11.57 5.49 12.42
CA GLY A 109 -12.28 5.87 13.65
C GLY A 109 -11.38 5.92 14.90
N SER A 110 -10.13 5.48 14.79
CA SER A 110 -9.21 5.29 15.94
C SER A 110 -8.47 6.56 16.32
N ASP A 111 -8.47 7.56 15.45
CA ASP A 111 -7.76 8.83 15.57
C ASP A 111 -8.63 9.94 16.18
N HIS A 112 -9.84 9.61 16.66
CA HIS A 112 -10.84 10.56 17.16
C HIS A 112 -11.22 11.66 16.14
N GLY A 113 -11.05 11.42 14.84
CA GLY A 113 -11.32 12.40 13.78
C GLY A 113 -10.23 13.45 13.59
N SER A 114 -9.00 13.19 14.06
CA SER A 114 -7.86 14.09 13.87
C SER A 114 -7.24 14.05 12.46
N GLY A 115 -7.61 13.06 11.63
CA GLY A 115 -7.20 12.93 10.24
C GLY A 115 -5.77 12.44 10.05
N ILE A 116 -5.24 11.72 11.04
CA ILE A 116 -3.84 11.23 11.09
C ILE A 116 -3.77 9.71 11.18
#